data_AF-T1I269-F1
#
_entry.id   AF-T1I269-F1
#
_cell.length_a   1.000
_cell.length_b   1.000
_cell.length_c   1.000
_cell.angle_alpha   90.00
_cell.angle_beta   90.00
_cell.angle_gamma   90.00
#
_symmetry.space_group_name_H-M   'P 1'
#
loop_
_entity.id
_entity.type
_entity.pdbx_description
1 polymer ?
#
loop_
_entity_poly.entity_id
_entity_poly.type
_entity_poly.pdbx_seq_one_letter_code
_entity_poly.pdbx_strand_id
1 'polypeptide(L)'
;MNMTANTEEGAITLKKFRGCLLGALVGDCLGAPFEEDGTVSKKILQKYFDKMDDPNFKSPIKKYTDDTAMTKSVAESLIKNVAFVEKDMAKRFVSEYFKEPRRGYGGSVVDIFNKLKASKLEDIWLPAREQFSGLGSFGNGAAMRVSPIGLFCCNNKPLLIDLATKTSKLTHSNVLGINGANLQALAVQQSFHMDPKSPVNVSEFISNLLEEMAKLEGAEDA
;
A
#
# COMPACT_ATOMS: atom_id res chain seq x y z
N MET A 1 13.02 9.87 -46.22
CA MET A 1 13.54 9.88 -44.83
C MET A 1 12.54 9.13 -43.96
N ASN A 2 12.79 7.85 -43.73
CA ASN A 2 12.02 7.05 -42.78
C ASN A 2 12.46 7.47 -41.37
N MET A 3 11.61 8.20 -40.66
CA MET A 3 11.69 8.23 -39.20
C MET A 3 11.06 6.94 -38.69
N THR A 4 11.91 5.94 -38.45
CA THR A 4 11.54 4.81 -37.60
C THR A 4 11.24 5.34 -36.21
N ALA A 5 9.99 5.19 -35.77
CA ALA A 5 9.57 5.46 -34.41
C ALA A 5 10.37 4.56 -33.45
N ASN A 6 11.22 5.17 -32.65
CA ASN A 6 11.87 4.48 -31.53
C ASN A 6 10.85 4.25 -30.42
N THR A 7 10.69 2.96 -30.08
CA THR A 7 10.49 2.39 -28.73
C THR A 7 9.18 2.68 -27.98
N GLU A 8 8.17 1.83 -28.19
CA GLU A 8 7.14 1.46 -27.20
C GLU A 8 7.73 0.58 -26.06
N GLU A 9 8.89 0.94 -25.52
CA GLU A 9 9.48 0.26 -24.36
C GLU A 9 8.98 0.94 -23.08
N GLY A 10 8.36 0.18 -22.18
CA GLY A 10 7.97 0.65 -20.84
C GLY A 10 6.70 1.52 -20.75
N ALA A 11 5.92 1.68 -21.83
CA ALA A 11 4.77 2.59 -21.84
C ALA A 11 3.83 2.40 -20.64
N ILE A 12 3.56 3.52 -19.96
CA ILE A 12 2.61 3.61 -18.85
C ILE A 12 1.21 3.37 -19.40
N THR A 13 0.58 2.28 -18.98
CA THR A 13 -0.74 1.89 -19.49
C THR A 13 -1.79 1.79 -18.40
N LEU A 14 -3.04 2.07 -18.77
CA LEU A 14 -4.21 1.82 -17.92
C LEU A 14 -4.28 0.36 -17.43
N LYS A 15 -3.76 -0.59 -18.20
CA LYS A 15 -3.70 -2.01 -17.81
C LYS A 15 -2.81 -2.21 -16.58
N LYS A 16 -1.66 -1.54 -16.49
CA LYS A 16 -0.78 -1.60 -15.31
C LYS A 16 -1.43 -0.99 -14.07
N PHE A 17 -2.14 0.14 -14.21
CA PHE A 17 -2.90 0.73 -13.09
C PHE A 17 -3.96 -0.24 -12.55
N ARG A 18 -4.76 -0.82 -13.46
CA ARG A 18 -5.79 -1.81 -13.09
C ARG A 18 -5.18 -3.05 -12.47
N GLY A 19 -4.10 -3.57 -13.05
CA GLY A 19 -3.39 -4.75 -12.56
C GLY A 19 -2.81 -4.55 -11.17
N CYS A 20 -2.24 -3.38 -10.87
CA CYS A 20 -1.71 -3.05 -9.55
C CYS A 20 -2.80 -3.05 -8.47
N LEU A 21 -3.90 -2.31 -8.69
CA LEU A 21 -4.99 -2.23 -7.73
C LEU A 21 -5.74 -3.57 -7.58
N LEU A 22 -5.94 -4.30 -8.68
CA LEU A 22 -6.56 -5.62 -8.65
C LEU A 22 -5.66 -6.65 -7.97
N GLY A 23 -4.35 -6.60 -8.22
CA GLY A 23 -3.37 -7.48 -7.57
C GLY A 23 -3.35 -7.28 -6.06
N ALA A 24 -3.38 -6.03 -5.58
CA ALA A 24 -3.50 -5.72 -4.16
C ALA A 24 -4.79 -6.28 -3.55
N LEU A 25 -5.95 -6.05 -4.20
CA LEU A 25 -7.24 -6.58 -3.76
C LEU A 25 -7.27 -8.12 -3.74
N VAL A 26 -6.71 -8.76 -4.77
CA VAL A 26 -6.66 -10.23 -4.86
C VAL A 26 -5.74 -10.79 -3.78
N GLY A 27 -4.60 -10.15 -3.52
CA GLY A 27 -3.67 -10.53 -2.45
C GLY A 27 -4.33 -10.47 -1.07
N ASP A 28 -4.99 -9.36 -0.75
CA ASP A 28 -5.77 -9.19 0.48
C ASP A 28 -6.84 -10.29 0.60
N CYS A 29 -7.78 -10.38 -0.35
CA CYS A 29 -8.90 -11.31 -0.29
C CYS A 29 -8.50 -12.80 -0.23
N LEU A 30 -7.39 -13.18 -0.88
CA LEU A 30 -6.92 -14.56 -0.93
C LEU A 30 -5.97 -14.90 0.23
N GLY A 31 -5.29 -13.90 0.80
CA GLY A 31 -4.40 -14.04 1.95
C GLY A 31 -5.14 -14.06 3.29
N ALA A 32 -6.20 -13.27 3.43
CA ALA A 32 -6.96 -13.14 4.68
C ALA A 32 -7.39 -14.46 5.36
N PRO A 33 -7.80 -15.52 4.63
CA PRO A 33 -8.15 -16.80 5.27
C PRO A 33 -7.00 -17.53 5.97
N PHE A 34 -5.76 -17.08 5.75
CA PHE A 34 -4.54 -17.63 6.32
C PHE A 34 -3.83 -16.62 7.23
N GLU A 35 -4.49 -15.52 7.57
CA GLU A 35 -3.95 -14.55 8.53
C GLU A 35 -3.77 -15.22 9.90
N GLU A 36 -2.69 -14.87 10.60
CA GLU A 36 -2.27 -15.47 11.88
C GLU A 36 -1.78 -16.95 11.80
N ASP A 37 -1.90 -17.61 10.65
CA ASP A 37 -1.27 -18.90 10.42
C ASP A 37 0.25 -18.73 10.30
N GLY A 38 1.02 -19.16 11.30
CA GLY A 38 2.48 -19.00 11.30
C GLY A 38 3.20 -19.64 10.11
N THR A 39 2.75 -20.82 9.64
CA THR A 39 3.28 -21.44 8.42
C THR A 39 2.19 -22.22 7.70
N VAL A 40 1.89 -21.82 6.47
CA VAL A 40 0.93 -22.51 5.61
C VAL A 40 1.68 -23.44 4.65
N SER A 41 1.40 -24.74 4.73
CA SER A 41 2.03 -25.71 3.84
C SER A 41 1.52 -25.59 2.40
N LYS A 42 2.37 -25.90 1.41
CA LYS A 42 1.98 -25.98 0.00
C LYS A 42 0.77 -26.90 -0.25
N LYS A 43 0.63 -27.98 0.54
CA LYS A 43 -0.51 -28.91 0.46
C LYS A 43 -1.82 -28.25 0.86
N ILE A 44 -1.80 -27.38 1.88
CA ILE A 44 -2.99 -26.62 2.32
C ILE A 44 -3.38 -25.63 1.23
N LEU A 45 -2.41 -24.86 0.71
CA LEU A 45 -2.64 -23.92 -0.39
C LEU A 45 -3.20 -24.62 -1.62
N GLN A 46 -2.59 -25.72 -2.06
CA GLN A 46 -3.05 -26.48 -3.22
C GLN A 46 -4.50 -26.93 -3.05
N LYS A 47 -4.86 -27.53 -1.91
CA LYS A 47 -6.26 -27.93 -1.63
C LYS A 47 -7.23 -26.75 -1.65
N TYR A 48 -6.81 -25.59 -1.16
CA TYR A 48 -7.63 -24.40 -1.15
C TYR A 48 -7.89 -23.89 -2.58
N PHE A 49 -6.87 -23.85 -3.43
CA PHE A 49 -7.00 -23.45 -4.84
C PHE A 49 -7.74 -24.50 -5.68
N ASP A 50 -7.43 -25.79 -5.53
CA ASP A 50 -8.15 -26.89 -6.20
C ASP A 50 -9.66 -26.81 -5.93
N LYS A 51 -10.04 -26.50 -4.68
CA LYS A 51 -11.44 -26.33 -4.30
C LYS A 51 -12.07 -25.11 -4.96
N MET A 52 -11.33 -24.02 -5.16
CA MET A 52 -11.84 -22.83 -5.84
C MET A 52 -11.96 -23.03 -7.35
N ASP A 53 -11.12 -23.87 -7.94
CA ASP A 53 -11.15 -24.22 -9.36
C ASP A 53 -12.21 -25.28 -9.71
N ASP A 54 -12.79 -25.96 -8.71
CA ASP A 54 -13.90 -26.90 -8.91
C ASP A 54 -15.14 -26.17 -9.48
N PRO A 55 -15.60 -26.50 -10.70
CA PRO A 55 -16.74 -25.83 -11.32
C PRO A 55 -18.06 -26.01 -10.55
N ASN A 56 -18.14 -27.01 -9.66
CA ASN A 56 -19.31 -27.25 -8.81
C ASN A 56 -19.23 -26.49 -7.48
N PHE A 57 -18.07 -25.93 -7.14
CA PHE A 57 -17.89 -25.20 -5.89
C PHE A 57 -18.37 -23.76 -6.02
N LYS A 58 -19.44 -23.43 -5.30
CA LYS A 58 -19.91 -22.05 -5.14
C LYS A 58 -19.16 -21.38 -4.00
N SER A 59 -18.02 -20.78 -4.32
CA SER A 59 -17.23 -20.02 -3.35
C SER A 59 -18.03 -18.84 -2.80
N PRO A 60 -18.08 -18.62 -1.46
CA PRO A 60 -18.64 -17.40 -0.91
C PRO A 60 -17.81 -16.19 -1.34
N ILE A 61 -18.44 -15.02 -1.37
CA ILE A 61 -17.74 -13.75 -1.65
C ILE A 61 -16.58 -13.60 -0.66
N LYS A 62 -15.35 -13.53 -1.20
CA LYS A 62 -14.17 -13.19 -0.40
C LYS A 62 -14.16 -11.69 -0.18
N LYS A 63 -14.39 -11.29 1.06
CA LYS A 63 -14.35 -9.90 1.48
C LYS A 63 -12.90 -9.49 1.68
N TYR A 64 -12.59 -8.28 1.24
CA TYR A 64 -11.31 -7.62 1.53
C TYR A 64 -11.22 -7.19 3.00
N THR A 65 -10.01 -6.88 3.49
CA THR A 65 -9.73 -6.46 4.87
C THR A 65 -9.49 -4.94 4.98
N ASP A 66 -8.87 -4.47 6.06
CA ASP A 66 -8.46 -3.09 6.22
C ASP A 66 -7.42 -2.65 5.19
N ASP A 67 -6.61 -3.56 4.63
CA ASP A 67 -5.66 -3.31 3.55
C ASP A 67 -6.34 -2.60 2.36
N THR A 68 -7.37 -3.24 1.78
CA THR A 68 -8.13 -2.64 0.68
C THR A 68 -8.98 -1.46 1.13
N ALA A 69 -9.57 -1.49 2.34
CA ALA A 69 -10.40 -0.38 2.83
C ALA A 69 -9.59 0.92 2.92
N MET A 70 -8.37 0.84 3.46
CA MET A 70 -7.45 1.97 3.53
C MET A 70 -6.86 2.32 2.16
N THR A 71 -6.55 1.34 1.30
CA THR A 71 -6.10 1.57 -0.08
C THR A 71 -7.11 2.40 -0.87
N LYS A 72 -8.41 2.05 -0.79
CA LYS A 72 -9.50 2.82 -1.42
C LYS A 72 -9.54 4.26 -0.90
N SER A 73 -9.41 4.44 0.41
CA SER A 73 -9.41 5.78 1.02
C SER A 73 -8.25 6.66 0.51
N VAL A 74 -7.06 6.07 0.32
CA VAL A 74 -5.93 6.77 -0.30
C VAL A 74 -6.25 7.15 -1.74
N ALA A 75 -6.69 6.19 -2.57
CA ALA A 75 -7.01 6.44 -3.97
C ALA A 75 -8.09 7.51 -4.15
N GLU A 76 -9.19 7.43 -3.41
CA GLU A 76 -10.29 8.40 -3.49
C GLU A 76 -9.88 9.81 -3.04
N SER A 77 -8.98 9.93 -2.06
CA SER A 77 -8.43 11.23 -1.64
C SER A 77 -7.60 11.85 -2.76
N LEU A 78 -6.67 11.08 -3.34
CA LEU A 78 -5.80 11.57 -4.42
C LEU A 78 -6.61 11.94 -5.66
N ILE A 79 -7.60 11.13 -6.04
CA ILE A 79 -8.46 11.41 -7.20
C ILE A 79 -9.29 12.68 -6.98
N LYS A 80 -9.88 12.83 -5.79
CA LYS A 80 -10.74 13.99 -5.48
C LYS A 80 -9.95 15.29 -5.47
N ASN A 81 -8.76 15.29 -4.88
CA ASN A 81 -8.01 16.51 -4.64
C ASN A 81 -6.92 16.77 -5.70
N VAL A 82 -6.59 15.78 -6.53
CA VAL A 82 -5.45 15.80 -7.48
C VAL A 82 -4.14 16.16 -6.76
N ALA A 83 -4.07 15.84 -5.47
CA ALA A 83 -2.99 16.18 -4.56
C ALA A 83 -3.16 15.40 -3.25
N PHE A 84 -2.12 15.39 -2.44
CA PHE A 84 -2.24 14.99 -1.04
C PHE A 84 -2.87 16.14 -0.23
N VAL A 85 -4.06 15.89 0.32
CA VAL A 85 -4.71 16.77 1.30
C VAL A 85 -4.87 15.99 2.60
N GLU A 86 -3.95 16.24 3.53
CA GLU A 86 -3.80 15.53 4.79
C GLU A 86 -5.11 15.36 5.59
N LYS A 87 -5.88 16.45 5.74
CA LYS A 87 -7.16 16.41 6.46
C LYS A 87 -8.23 15.62 5.72
N ASP A 88 -8.27 15.66 4.38
CA ASP A 88 -9.22 14.85 3.60
C ASP A 88 -8.88 13.36 3.73
N MET A 89 -7.60 13.01 3.63
CA MET A 89 -7.16 11.62 3.78
C MET A 89 -7.39 11.08 5.20
N ALA A 90 -7.03 11.84 6.24
CA ALA A 90 -7.31 11.48 7.63
C ALA A 90 -8.81 11.30 7.88
N LYS A 91 -9.64 12.21 7.36
CA LYS A 91 -11.10 12.11 7.46
C LYS A 91 -11.64 10.85 6.80
N ARG A 92 -11.09 10.46 5.64
CA ARG A 92 -11.49 9.23 4.92
C ARG A 92 -11.13 7.97 5.69
N PHE A 93 -9.91 7.89 6.26
CA PHE A 93 -9.53 6.76 7.11
C PHE A 93 -10.46 6.60 8.30
N VAL A 94 -10.72 7.69 9.03
CA VAL A 94 -11.66 7.69 10.15
C VAL A 94 -13.06 7.29 9.70
N SER A 95 -13.56 7.87 8.61
CA SER A 95 -14.92 7.59 8.11
C SER A 95 -15.08 6.14 7.65
N GLU A 96 -14.09 5.57 6.94
CA GLU A 96 -14.11 4.19 6.49
C GLU A 96 -14.09 3.22 7.68
N TYR A 97 -13.23 3.47 8.68
CA TYR A 97 -13.18 2.68 9.91
C TYR A 97 -14.54 2.67 10.64
N PHE A 98 -15.13 3.84 10.89
CA PHE A 98 -16.40 3.90 11.62
C PHE A 98 -17.60 3.36 10.82
N LYS A 99 -17.48 3.29 9.49
CA LYS A 99 -18.48 2.67 8.63
C LYS A 99 -18.39 1.14 8.67
N GLU A 100 -17.18 0.57 8.63
CA GLU A 100 -16.94 -0.88 8.64
C GLU A 100 -15.81 -1.29 9.60
N PRO A 101 -16.02 -1.20 10.94
CA PRO A 101 -14.92 -1.35 11.90
C PRO A 101 -14.39 -2.78 12.03
N ARG A 102 -15.09 -3.77 11.48
CA ARG A 102 -14.75 -5.21 11.57
C ARG A 102 -14.00 -5.71 10.33
N ARG A 103 -13.14 -4.87 9.76
CA ARG A 103 -12.35 -5.20 8.55
C ARG A 103 -10.98 -5.81 8.82
N GLY A 104 -10.53 -5.91 10.07
CA GLY A 104 -9.21 -6.47 10.41
C GLY A 104 -8.23 -5.48 11.03
N TYR A 105 -8.63 -4.21 11.21
CA TYR A 105 -7.78 -3.16 11.77
C TYR A 105 -7.06 -3.57 13.05
N GLY A 106 -5.73 -3.42 13.07
CA GLY A 106 -4.92 -3.59 14.28
C GLY A 106 -5.31 -2.63 15.41
N GLY A 107 -5.14 -3.06 16.66
CA GLY A 107 -5.58 -2.29 17.83
C GLY A 107 -4.98 -0.88 17.90
N SER A 108 -3.70 -0.71 17.54
CA SER A 108 -3.03 0.60 17.54
C SER A 108 -3.68 1.60 16.59
N VAL A 109 -4.09 1.17 15.39
CA VAL A 109 -4.72 2.08 14.43
C VAL A 109 -6.18 2.39 14.79
N VAL A 110 -6.86 1.46 15.45
CA VAL A 110 -8.18 1.70 16.04
C VAL A 110 -8.13 2.83 17.07
N ASP A 111 -7.13 2.84 17.95
CA ASP A 111 -6.93 3.91 18.93
C ASP A 111 -6.70 5.27 18.27
N ILE A 112 -5.90 5.29 17.18
CA ILE A 112 -5.69 6.50 16.37
C ILE A 112 -7.02 7.04 15.84
N PHE A 113 -7.86 6.20 15.22
CA PHE A 113 -9.12 6.65 14.65
C PHE A 113 -10.11 7.16 15.70
N ASN A 114 -10.15 6.53 16.88
CA ASN A 114 -10.93 7.01 18.01
C ASN A 114 -10.46 8.39 18.48
N LYS A 115 -9.15 8.58 18.67
CA LYS A 115 -8.56 9.88 19.06
C LYS A 115 -8.85 10.97 18.02
N LEU A 116 -8.65 10.66 16.73
CA LEU A 116 -8.91 11.59 15.62
C LEU A 116 -10.39 12.01 15.54
N LYS A 117 -11.32 11.08 15.78
CA LYS A 117 -12.75 11.40 15.86
C LYS A 117 -13.07 12.27 17.07
N ALA A 118 -12.51 11.95 18.24
CA ALA A 118 -12.74 12.71 19.47
C ALA A 118 -12.19 14.14 19.39
N SER A 119 -11.00 14.32 18.82
CA SER A 119 -10.37 15.63 18.61
C SER A 119 -10.92 16.39 17.39
N LYS A 120 -11.90 15.83 16.66
CA LYS A 120 -12.45 16.41 15.43
C LYS A 120 -11.38 16.79 14.39
N LEU A 121 -10.33 15.97 14.28
CA LEU A 121 -9.22 16.15 13.34
C LEU A 121 -8.44 17.47 13.55
N GLU A 122 -8.33 17.95 14.80
CA GLU A 122 -7.58 19.18 15.13
C GLU A 122 -6.07 19.02 14.85
N ASP A 123 -5.40 18.08 15.55
CA ASP A 123 -4.06 17.60 15.22
C ASP A 123 -4.16 16.16 14.71
N ILE A 124 -4.02 16.00 13.39
CA ILE A 124 -4.12 14.70 12.71
C ILE A 124 -2.87 13.83 12.85
N TRP A 125 -1.77 14.40 13.34
CA TRP A 125 -0.47 13.74 13.42
C TRP A 125 -0.17 13.26 14.84
N LEU A 126 -0.71 13.94 15.86
CA LEU A 126 -0.48 13.63 17.27
C LEU A 126 -0.86 12.18 17.63
N PRO A 127 -2.04 11.65 17.24
CA PRO A 127 -2.42 10.30 17.67
C PRO A 127 -1.47 9.19 17.21
N ALA A 128 -0.87 9.33 16.02
CA ALA A 128 0.14 8.40 15.52
C ALA A 128 1.46 8.53 16.28
N ARG A 129 1.90 9.77 16.54
CA ARG A 129 3.12 10.08 17.31
C ARG A 129 3.06 9.53 18.74
N GLU A 130 1.90 9.54 19.37
CA GLU A 130 1.72 9.03 20.73
C GLU A 130 1.73 7.50 20.84
N GLN A 131 1.63 6.77 19.73
CA GLN A 131 1.65 5.30 19.75
C GLN A 131 2.96 4.77 20.32
N PHE A 132 2.89 3.64 21.03
CA PHE A 132 4.06 2.95 21.59
C PHE A 132 4.97 3.88 22.41
N SER A 133 4.38 4.65 23.32
CA SER A 133 5.10 5.59 24.21
C SER A 133 5.93 6.64 23.46
N GLY A 134 5.44 7.10 22.31
CA GLY A 134 6.14 8.09 21.49
C GLY A 134 7.01 7.50 20.38
N LEU A 135 7.22 6.19 20.35
CA LEU A 135 8.06 5.52 19.34
C LEU A 135 7.35 5.37 17.98
N GLY A 136 6.03 5.42 17.96
CA GLY A 136 5.23 5.17 16.77
C GLY A 136 5.12 3.70 16.37
N SER A 137 4.13 3.38 15.52
CA SER A 137 3.97 2.04 14.96
C SER A 137 5.00 1.74 13.88
N PHE A 138 5.72 0.63 14.00
CA PHE A 138 6.57 0.05 12.94
C PHE A 138 5.85 -1.02 12.10
N GLY A 139 4.54 -1.21 12.29
CA GLY A 139 3.75 -2.16 11.53
C GLY A 139 3.70 -1.84 10.02
N ASN A 140 3.26 -2.81 9.22
CA ASN A 140 3.17 -2.70 7.77
C ASN A 140 1.93 -1.92 7.27
N GLY A 141 1.06 -1.44 8.17
CA GLY A 141 -0.24 -0.87 7.80
C GLY A 141 -0.13 0.38 6.93
N ALA A 142 1.00 1.09 6.96
CA ALA A 142 1.31 2.15 6.01
C ALA A 142 1.66 1.61 4.61
N ALA A 143 2.48 0.57 4.53
CA ALA A 143 2.90 -0.07 3.29
C ALA A 143 1.74 -0.78 2.57
N MET A 144 0.86 -1.47 3.30
CA MET A 144 -0.25 -2.24 2.71
C MET A 144 -1.19 -1.39 1.84
N ARG A 145 -1.27 -0.08 2.12
CA ARG A 145 -2.18 0.86 1.47
C ARG A 145 -1.53 1.83 0.48
N VAL A 146 -0.22 1.72 0.25
CA VAL A 146 0.57 2.77 -0.44
C VAL A 146 0.52 2.67 -1.97
N SER A 147 -0.02 1.58 -2.53
CA SER A 147 -0.03 1.35 -3.99
C SER A 147 -0.64 2.50 -4.81
N PRO A 148 -1.71 3.21 -4.38
CA PRO A 148 -2.24 4.34 -5.15
C PRO A 148 -1.26 5.53 -5.21
N ILE A 149 -0.40 5.71 -4.20
CA ILE A 149 0.65 6.75 -4.22
C ILE A 149 1.70 6.40 -5.27
N GLY A 150 2.15 5.15 -5.32
CA GLY A 150 3.10 4.67 -6.33
C GLY A 150 2.56 4.87 -7.76
N LEU A 151 1.27 4.64 -7.95
CA LEU A 151 0.57 4.88 -9.22
C LEU A 151 0.43 6.37 -9.54
N PHE A 152 -0.02 7.18 -8.57
CA PHE A 152 -0.21 8.62 -8.72
C PHE A 152 1.10 9.36 -9.03
N CYS A 153 2.19 8.92 -8.41
CA CYS A 153 3.53 9.50 -8.57
C CYS A 153 4.43 8.68 -9.51
N CYS A 154 3.87 7.85 -10.40
CA CYS A 154 4.65 6.89 -11.21
C CYS A 154 5.81 7.54 -12.01
N ASN A 155 5.69 8.81 -12.40
CA ASN A 155 6.72 9.57 -13.13
C ASN A 155 7.48 10.59 -12.26
N ASN A 156 7.26 10.62 -10.95
CA ASN A 156 7.88 11.61 -10.06
C ASN A 156 8.29 10.95 -8.74
N LYS A 157 9.50 10.42 -8.70
CA LYS A 157 10.07 9.73 -7.53
C LYS A 157 10.20 10.62 -6.29
N PRO A 158 10.71 11.88 -6.36
CA PRO A 158 10.73 12.76 -5.19
C PRO A 158 9.33 12.99 -4.59
N LEU A 159 8.32 13.22 -5.43
CA LEU A 159 6.93 13.36 -4.98
C LEU A 159 6.38 12.05 -4.40
N LEU A 160 6.76 10.90 -4.97
CA LEU A 160 6.39 9.58 -4.44
C LEU A 160 6.85 9.42 -2.99
N ILE A 161 8.13 9.70 -2.73
CA ILE A 161 8.72 9.59 -1.38
C ILE A 161 8.03 10.55 -0.40
N ASP A 162 7.83 11.81 -0.80
CA ASP A 162 7.15 12.82 0.02
C ASP A 162 5.72 12.38 0.38
N LEU A 163 4.93 11.95 -0.60
CA LEU A 163 3.54 11.56 -0.38
C LEU A 163 3.40 10.24 0.38
N ALA A 164 4.27 9.26 0.12
CA ALA A 164 4.31 8.00 0.86
C ALA A 164 4.66 8.29 2.33
N THR A 165 5.68 9.10 2.60
CA THR A 165 6.06 9.52 3.95
C THR A 165 4.93 10.25 4.68
N LYS A 166 4.32 11.27 4.04
CA LYS A 166 3.21 12.04 4.63
C LYS A 166 1.98 11.17 4.89
N THR A 167 1.62 10.28 3.97
CA THR A 167 0.48 9.38 4.14
C THR A 167 0.72 8.34 5.24
N SER A 168 1.96 7.89 5.41
CA SER A 168 2.36 6.97 6.49
C SER A 168 2.18 7.62 7.85
N LYS A 169 2.67 8.86 8.02
CA LYS A 169 2.64 9.61 9.29
C LYS A 169 1.24 9.82 9.90
N LEU A 170 0.17 9.64 9.12
CA LEU A 170 -1.21 9.66 9.63
C LEU A 170 -1.53 8.50 10.58
N THR A 171 -0.80 7.38 10.49
CA THR A 171 -1.01 6.22 11.37
C THR A 171 0.28 5.55 11.86
N HIS A 172 1.40 5.78 11.20
CA HIS A 172 2.70 5.19 11.50
C HIS A 172 3.75 6.31 11.53
N SER A 173 4.22 6.67 12.72
CA SER A 173 5.26 7.69 12.91
C SER A 173 6.65 7.13 13.15
N ASN A 174 6.79 5.81 13.30
CA ASN A 174 8.09 5.17 13.42
C ASN A 174 8.77 5.13 12.04
N VAL A 175 10.08 5.40 12.01
CA VAL A 175 10.89 5.41 10.79
C VAL A 175 10.81 4.08 10.03
N LEU A 176 10.77 2.93 10.73
CA LEU A 176 10.68 1.63 10.08
C LEU A 176 9.33 1.43 9.37
N GLY A 177 8.24 1.91 9.96
CA GLY A 177 6.91 1.87 9.34
C GLY A 177 6.83 2.80 8.12
N ILE A 178 7.48 3.96 8.19
CA ILE A 178 7.56 4.93 7.10
C ILE A 178 8.42 4.39 5.95
N ASN A 179 9.62 3.90 6.25
CA ASN A 179 10.56 3.38 5.26
C ASN A 179 10.06 2.10 4.60
N GLY A 180 9.33 1.25 5.33
CA GLY A 180 8.59 0.13 4.73
C GLY A 180 7.55 0.58 3.69
N ALA A 181 6.84 1.68 3.94
CA ALA A 181 5.89 2.23 2.98
C ALA A 181 6.59 2.91 1.78
N ASN A 182 7.70 3.61 2.01
CA ASN A 182 8.53 4.18 0.95
C ASN A 182 9.09 3.08 0.04
N LEU A 183 9.65 2.02 0.61
CA LEU A 183 10.13 0.83 -0.11
C LEU A 183 9.03 0.21 -0.97
N GLN A 184 7.84 -0.02 -0.39
CA GLN A 184 6.72 -0.59 -1.12
C GLN A 184 6.24 0.32 -2.26
N ALA A 185 6.21 1.65 -2.06
CA ALA A 185 5.84 2.60 -3.10
C ALA A 185 6.87 2.64 -4.23
N LEU A 186 8.17 2.60 -3.90
CA LEU A 186 9.27 2.48 -4.87
C LEU A 186 9.19 1.18 -5.66
N ALA A 187 8.89 0.06 -5.01
CA ALA A 187 8.69 -1.23 -5.67
C ALA A 187 7.54 -1.16 -6.69
N VAL A 188 6.41 -0.55 -6.31
CA VAL A 188 5.28 -0.32 -7.24
C VAL A 188 5.72 0.53 -8.44
N GLN A 189 6.43 1.65 -8.21
CA GLN A 189 6.92 2.52 -9.27
C GLN A 189 7.90 1.79 -10.19
N GLN A 190 8.84 1.02 -9.63
CA GLN A 190 9.82 0.26 -10.40
C GLN A 190 9.14 -0.79 -11.27
N SER A 191 8.22 -1.59 -10.71
CA SER A 191 7.41 -2.54 -11.48
C SER A 191 6.61 -1.86 -12.60
N PHE A 192 6.19 -0.61 -12.37
CA PHE A 192 5.42 0.15 -13.33
C PHE A 192 6.21 0.49 -14.60
N HIS A 193 7.53 0.63 -14.50
CA HIS A 193 8.42 0.93 -15.64
C HIS A 193 8.97 -0.32 -16.34
N MET A 194 8.73 -1.51 -15.81
CA MET A 194 9.20 -2.76 -16.41
C MET A 194 8.41 -3.15 -17.67
N ASP A 195 9.07 -3.84 -18.60
CA ASP A 195 8.41 -4.48 -19.74
C ASP A 195 7.66 -5.75 -19.27
N PRO A 196 6.32 -5.82 -19.42
CA PRO A 196 5.55 -6.99 -19.02
C PRO A 196 5.83 -8.25 -19.85
N LYS A 197 6.51 -8.13 -21.00
CA LYS A 197 6.91 -9.30 -21.82
C LYS A 197 8.24 -9.91 -21.38
N SER A 198 9.01 -9.18 -20.60
CA SER A 198 10.31 -9.60 -20.10
C SER A 198 10.18 -10.19 -18.69
N PRO A 199 10.87 -11.30 -18.38
CA PRO A 199 10.86 -11.84 -17.03
C PRO A 199 11.49 -10.85 -16.04
N VAL A 200 10.99 -10.84 -14.80
CA VAL A 200 11.57 -10.03 -13.72
C VAL A 200 12.95 -10.57 -13.35
N ASN A 201 14.00 -9.77 -13.56
CA ASN A 201 15.30 -10.04 -12.95
C ASN A 201 15.23 -9.72 -11.45
N VAL A 202 14.96 -10.74 -10.63
CA VAL A 202 14.73 -10.56 -9.18
C VAL A 202 15.92 -9.93 -8.48
N SER A 203 17.16 -10.33 -8.83
CA SER A 203 18.36 -9.79 -8.18
C SER A 203 18.50 -8.30 -8.47
N GLU A 204 18.40 -7.91 -9.74
CA GLU A 204 18.47 -6.50 -10.14
C GLU A 204 17.31 -5.69 -9.56
N PHE A 205 16.11 -6.27 -9.54
CA PHE A 205 14.94 -5.62 -8.97
C PHE A 205 15.17 -5.24 -7.49
N ILE A 206 15.66 -6.19 -6.70
CA ILE A 206 15.96 -5.98 -5.28
C ILE A 206 17.16 -5.04 -5.10
N SER A 207 18.24 -5.21 -5.87
CA SER A 207 19.42 -4.34 -5.79
C SER A 207 19.07 -2.88 -6.01
N ASN A 208 18.26 -2.57 -7.03
CA ASN A 208 17.82 -1.19 -7.30
C ASN A 208 17.02 -0.60 -6.12
N LEU A 209 16.14 -1.39 -5.49
CA LEU A 209 15.40 -0.94 -4.31
C LEU A 209 16.31 -0.68 -3.11
N LEU A 210 17.30 -1.56 -2.87
CA LEU A 210 18.27 -1.38 -1.80
C LEU A 210 19.10 -0.11 -2.01
N GLU A 211 19.53 0.19 -3.24
CA GLU A 211 20.26 1.43 -3.55
C GLU A 211 19.42 2.68 -3.30
N GLU A 212 18.14 2.65 -3.65
CA GLU A 212 17.23 3.78 -3.41
C GLU A 212 16.95 3.96 -1.90
N MET A 213 16.75 2.87 -1.16
CA MET A 213 16.55 2.93 0.29
C MET A 213 17.81 3.38 1.03
N ALA A 214 19.01 2.95 0.62
CA ALA A 214 20.25 3.42 1.24
C ALA A 214 20.43 4.94 1.12
N LYS A 215 20.01 5.55 0.01
CA LYS A 215 20.01 7.01 -0.17
C LYS A 215 18.98 7.69 0.74
N LEU A 216 17.80 7.09 0.89
CA LEU A 216 16.72 7.61 1.71
C LEU A 216 17.10 7.57 3.21
N GLU A 217 17.56 6.41 3.68
CA GLU A 217 17.92 6.17 5.07
C GLU A 217 19.17 6.95 5.47
N GLY A 218 20.18 7.02 4.59
CA GLY A 218 21.39 7.82 4.83
C GLY A 218 21.17 9.33 4.83
N ALA A 219 20.06 9.82 4.28
CA ALA A 219 19.69 11.24 4.34
C ALA A 219 18.95 11.60 5.65
N GLU A 220 18.48 10.63 6.43
CA GLU A 220 17.83 10.86 7.72
C GLU A 220 18.84 10.98 8.88
N ASP A 221 20.08 10.52 8.67
CA ASP A 221 21.21 10.60 9.62
C ASP A 221 22.10 11.86 9.45
N ALA A 222 21.79 12.74 8.49
CA ALA A 222 22.55 13.94 8.14
C ALA A 222 21.83 15.25 8.53
#